data_AF-A0A4U5PBF9-F1
#
_entry.id   AF-A0A4U5PBF9-F1
#
_cell.length_a   1.000
_cell.length_b   1.000
_cell.length_c   1.000
_cell.angle_alpha   90.00
_cell.angle_beta   90.00
_cell.angle_gamma   90.00
#
_symmetry.space_group_name_H-M   'P 1'
#
loop_
_entity.id
_entity.type
_entity.pdbx_description
1 polymer ?
#
loop_
_entity_poly.entity_id
_entity_poly.type
_entity_poly.pdbx_seq_one_letter_code
_entity_poly.pdbx_strand_id
1 'polypeptide(L)'
;MYKAVPSWFIREEERVPELLANNEKTYWVPGQVREGRFKNWLEDARDWAVCRNRFWGTPIHLYPAKTEEIVCISSIEELEKLCGSKVTDLHGER
;
A
#
# COMPACT_ATOMS: atom_id res chain seq x y z
N MET A 1 -2.58 2.53 22.60
CA MET A 1 -3.20 1.24 22.96
C MET A 1 -3.10 0.33 21.74
N TYR A 2 -2.49 -0.85 21.85
CA TYR A 2 -2.44 -1.83 20.77
C TYR A 2 -3.71 -2.70 20.82
N LYS A 3 -4.38 -2.88 19.68
CA LYS A 3 -5.61 -3.67 19.56
C LYS A 3 -5.60 -4.44 18.24
N ALA A 4 -6.05 -5.69 18.27
CA ALA A 4 -6.30 -6.47 17.07
C ALA A 4 -7.50 -5.88 16.31
N VAL A 5 -7.24 -5.43 15.09
CA VAL A 5 -8.25 -4.95 14.13
C VAL A 5 -7.93 -5.54 12.77
N PRO A 6 -8.94 -5.90 11.95
CA PRO A 6 -8.68 -6.33 10.58
C PRO A 6 -8.00 -5.19 9.80
N SER A 7 -6.95 -5.51 9.05
CA SER A 7 -6.20 -4.55 8.24
C SER A 7 -5.60 -5.24 7.01
N TRP A 8 -5.40 -4.46 5.95
CA TRP A 8 -4.64 -4.83 4.77
C TRP A 8 -3.16 -4.52 4.99
N PHE A 9 -2.30 -5.45 4.55
CA PHE A 9 -0.85 -5.35 4.68
C PHE A 9 -0.18 -5.57 3.34
N ILE A 10 0.90 -4.82 3.10
CA ILE A 10 1.85 -5.11 2.03
C ILE A 10 2.98 -5.94 2.64
N ARG A 11 3.32 -7.05 1.98
CA ARG A 11 4.37 -7.96 2.44
C ARG A 11 5.73 -7.35 2.17
N GLU A 12 6.32 -6.75 3.20
CA GLU A 12 7.59 -6.01 3.10
C GLU A 12 8.75 -6.79 3.72
N GLU A 13 8.48 -7.66 4.70
CA GLU A 13 9.52 -8.45 5.38
C GLU A 13 10.37 -9.27 4.39
N GLU A 14 9.73 -9.88 3.39
CA GLU A 14 10.41 -10.65 2.34
C GLU A 14 11.26 -9.78 1.39
N ARG A 15 10.98 -8.47 1.33
CA ARG A 15 11.66 -7.52 0.44
C ARG A 15 12.80 -6.77 1.11
N VAL A 16 12.97 -6.89 2.43
CA VAL A 16 14.05 -6.24 3.19
C VAL A 16 15.44 -6.40 2.54
N PRO A 17 15.86 -7.59 2.05
CA PRO A 17 17.15 -7.72 1.38
C PRO A 17 17.29 -6.86 0.11
N GLU A 18 16.20 -6.75 -0.67
CA GLU A 18 16.15 -5.91 -1.88
C GLU A 18 16.22 -4.42 -1.52
N LEU A 19 15.48 -4.01 -0.49
CA LEU A 19 15.46 -2.62 -0.01
C LEU A 19 16.84 -2.19 0.49
N LEU A 20 17.54 -3.04 1.25
CA LEU A 20 18.88 -2.76 1.74
C LEU A 20 19.89 -2.63 0.59
N ALA A 21 19.86 -3.56 -0.36
CA ALA A 21 20.72 -3.51 -1.55
C ALA A 21 20.46 -2.27 -2.41
N ASN A 22 19.21 -1.82 -2.49
CA ASN A 22 18.86 -0.58 -3.19
C ASN A 22 19.28 0.67 -2.39
N ASN A 23 19.13 0.66 -1.07
CA ASN A 23 19.57 1.76 -0.20
C ASN A 23 21.09 2.01 -0.33
N GLU A 24 21.92 0.97 -0.47
CA GLU A 24 23.37 1.11 -0.67
C GLU A 24 23.73 1.89 -1.95
N LYS A 25 22.91 1.79 -3.00
CA LYS A 25 23.12 2.47 -4.29
C LYS A 25 22.69 3.94 -4.26
N THR A 26 21.99 4.37 -3.21
CA THR A 26 21.49 5.75 -3.11
C THR A 26 22.51 6.70 -2.48
N TYR A 27 22.41 7.98 -2.83
CA TYR A 27 23.20 9.06 -2.25
C TYR A 27 22.35 9.87 -1.27
N TRP A 28 22.83 9.99 -0.03
CA TRP A 28 22.14 10.71 1.04
C TRP A 28 23.02 11.79 1.62
N VAL A 29 22.40 12.89 2.04
CA VAL A 29 23.04 13.97 2.78
C VAL A 29 22.25 14.21 4.07
N PRO A 30 22.85 14.03 5.26
CA PRO A 30 24.19 13.51 5.51
C PRO A 30 24.28 11.97 5.34
N GLY A 31 25.44 11.45 4.92
CA GLY A 31 25.62 10.03 4.58
C GLY A 31 25.36 9.06 5.73
N GLN A 32 25.54 9.49 6.98
CA GLN A 32 25.26 8.71 8.18
C GLN A 32 23.78 8.32 8.33
N VAL A 33 22.86 9.02 7.65
CA VAL A 33 21.44 8.64 7.64
C VAL A 33 21.24 7.34 6.85
N ARG A 34 21.92 7.21 5.70
CA ARG A 34 21.84 6.02 4.86
C ARG A 34 22.34 4.78 5.58
N GLU A 35 23.50 4.88 6.21
CA GLU A 35 24.22 3.75 6.83
C GLU A 35 23.77 3.45 8.25
N GLY A 36 23.24 4.45 8.95
CA GLY A 36 22.73 4.31 10.30
C GLY A 36 21.21 4.29 10.31
N ARG A 37 20.58 5.46 10.52
CA ARG A 37 19.16 5.56 10.86
C ARG A 37 18.23 4.83 9.90
N PHE A 38 18.38 5.05 8.59
CA PHE A 38 17.47 4.49 7.60
C PHE A 38 17.76 3.00 7.33
N LYS A 39 19.04 2.62 7.27
CA LYS A 39 19.42 1.20 7.15
C LYS A 39 18.88 0.38 8.33
N ASN A 40 19.12 0.81 9.57
CA ASN A 40 18.64 0.10 10.76
C ASN A 40 17.11 0.00 10.77
N TRP A 41 16.41 1.04 10.28
CA TRP A 41 14.96 0.99 10.14
C TRP A 41 14.48 -0.02 9.09
N LEU A 42 15.21 -0.15 7.97
CA LEU A 42 14.91 -1.15 6.93
C LEU A 42 15.20 -2.58 7.40
N GLU A 43 16.25 -2.81 8.19
CA GLU A 43 16.60 -4.13 8.73
C GLU A 43 15.49 -4.72 9.62
N ASP A 44 14.82 -3.86 10.40
CA ASP A 44 13.73 -4.24 11.29
C ASP A 44 12.32 -4.03 10.67
N ALA A 45 12.24 -3.76 9.37
CA ALA A 45 10.98 -3.46 8.71
C ALA A 45 10.01 -4.66 8.80
N ARG A 46 8.77 -4.38 9.20
CA ARG A 46 7.66 -5.33 9.29
C ARG A 46 6.66 -5.06 8.18
N ASP A 47 5.75 -6.01 7.96
CA ASP A 47 4.68 -5.85 6.98
C ASP A 47 3.91 -4.53 7.16
N TRP A 48 3.74 -3.82 6.06
CA TRP A 48 3.23 -2.46 6.10
C TRP A 48 1.71 -2.46 6.12
N ALA A 49 1.12 -2.10 7.26
CA ALA A 49 -0.31 -1.82 7.36
C ALA A 49 -0.68 -0.61 6.49
N VAL A 50 -1.34 -0.84 5.35
CA VAL A 50 -1.63 0.21 4.36
C VAL A 50 -3.05 0.78 4.51
N CYS A 51 -4.04 -0.01 4.94
CA CYS A 51 -5.41 0.50 5.04
C CYS A 51 -5.65 1.37 6.27
N ARG A 52 -6.56 2.33 6.14
CA ARG A 52 -6.98 3.22 7.23
C ARG A 52 -8.49 3.40 7.18
N ASN A 53 -9.12 3.38 8.35
CA ASN A 53 -10.55 3.67 8.47
C ASN A 53 -10.74 5.20 8.51
N ARG A 54 -10.79 5.84 7.34
CA ARG A 54 -10.90 7.29 7.14
C ARG A 54 -11.81 7.60 5.96
N PHE A 55 -12.44 8.77 5.99
CA PHE A 55 -13.32 9.24 4.91
C PHE A 55 -12.55 9.95 3.77
N TRP A 56 -11.51 10.71 4.11
CA TRP A 56 -10.72 11.48 3.14
C TRP A 56 -9.35 10.84 2.89
N GLY A 57 -9.12 10.39 1.66
CA GLY A 57 -7.89 9.76 1.20
C GLY A 57 -8.12 9.00 -0.11
N THR A 58 -7.06 8.39 -0.64
CA THR A 58 -7.18 7.51 -1.81
C THR A 58 -7.87 6.21 -1.41
N PRO A 59 -8.99 5.84 -2.07
CA PRO A 59 -9.66 4.56 -1.81
C PRO A 59 -8.76 3.37 -2.14
N ILE A 60 -8.91 2.28 -1.40
CA ILE A 60 -8.32 0.99 -1.78
C ILE A 60 -9.27 0.30 -2.74
N HIS A 61 -8.82 0.02 -3.96
CA HIS A 61 -9.64 -0.54 -5.04
C HIS A 61 -9.73 -2.07 -5.01
N LEU A 62 -10.04 -2.61 -3.84
CA LEU A 62 -10.27 -4.05 -3.62
C LEU A 62 -11.78 -4.28 -3.39
N TYR A 63 -12.41 -5.00 -4.30
CA TYR A 63 -13.86 -5.23 -4.30
C TYR A 63 -14.18 -6.70 -4.08
N PRO A 64 -15.06 -7.06 -3.12
CA PRO A 64 -15.48 -8.45 -2.94
C PRO A 64 -16.37 -8.90 -4.12
N ALA A 65 -16.06 -10.05 -4.70
CA ALA A 65 -16.92 -10.72 -5.66
C ALA A 65 -17.95 -11.62 -4.95
N LYS A 66 -19.00 -12.01 -5.69
CA LYS A 66 -20.01 -12.97 -5.19
C LYS A 66 -19.45 -14.38 -4.97
N THR A 67 -18.25 -14.67 -5.47
CA THR A 67 -17.59 -15.99 -5.50
C THR A 67 -16.42 -16.09 -4.52
N GLU A 68 -16.43 -15.33 -3.43
CA GLU A 68 -15.35 -15.22 -2.41
C GLU A 68 -14.01 -14.63 -2.89
N GLU A 69 -13.84 -14.39 -4.19
CA GLU A 69 -12.65 -13.73 -4.72
C GLU A 69 -12.66 -12.22 -4.50
N ILE A 70 -11.48 -11.63 -4.32
CA ILE A 70 -11.29 -10.18 -4.21
C ILE A 70 -10.74 -9.68 -5.53
N VAL A 71 -11.46 -8.76 -6.17
CA VAL A 71 -11.09 -8.15 -7.44
C VAL A 71 -10.32 -6.86 -7.16
N CYS A 72 -9.08 -6.80 -7.62
CA CYS A 72 -8.25 -5.59 -7.59
C CYS A 72 -8.44 -4.83 -8.90
N ILE A 73 -9.11 -3.67 -8.83
CA ILE A 73 -9.34 -2.83 -10.01
C ILE A 73 -8.21 -1.83 -10.12
N SER A 74 -7.51 -1.85 -11.25
CA SER A 74 -6.27 -1.11 -11.47
C SER A 74 -6.46 0.20 -12.25
N SER A 75 -7.61 0.38 -12.92
CA SER A 75 -7.88 1.60 -13.69
C SER A 75 -9.36 1.99 -13.73
N ILE A 76 -9.62 3.24 -14.13
CA ILE A 76 -10.98 3.75 -14.36
C ILE A 76 -11.62 3.01 -15.53
N GLU A 77 -10.87 2.71 -16.61
CA GLU A 77 -11.46 1.98 -17.74
C GLU A 77 -11.88 0.55 -17.35
N GLU A 78 -11.11 -0.11 -16.47
CA GLU A 78 -11.48 -1.40 -15.91
C GLU A 78 -12.75 -1.29 -15.05
N LEU A 79 -12.85 -0.26 -14.21
CA LEU A 79 -14.03 0.03 -13.40
C LEU A 79 -15.27 0.26 -14.28
N GLU A 80 -15.18 1.11 -15.31
CA GLU A 80 -16.28 1.42 -16.23
C GLU A 80 -16.79 0.17 -16.96
N LYS A 81 -15.88 -0.72 -17.37
CA LYS A 81 -16.23 -1.99 -18.02
C LYS A 81 -16.99 -2.91 -17.07
N LEU A 82 -16.57 -3.02 -15.82
CA LEU A 82 -17.21 -3.87 -14.81
C LEU A 82 -18.56 -3.29 -14.34
N CYS A 83 -18.67 -1.97 -14.23
CA CYS A 83 -19.90 -1.28 -13.83
C CYS A 83 -20.91 -1.10 -14.98
N GLY A 84 -20.47 -1.21 -16.24
CA GLY A 84 -21.31 -0.98 -17.42
C GLY A 84 -21.77 0.48 -17.57
N SER A 85 -21.14 1.42 -16.88
CA SER A 85 -21.49 2.84 -16.87
C SER A 85 -20.24 3.71 -16.79
N LYS A 86 -20.35 4.94 -17.32
CA LYS A 86 -19.31 5.96 -17.24
C LYS A 86 -19.16 6.44 -15.80
N VAL A 87 -17.94 6.49 -15.30
CA VAL A 87 -17.66 6.97 -13.94
C VAL A 87 -17.40 8.47 -14.01
N THR A 88 -18.35 9.27 -13.57
CA THR A 88 -18.25 10.74 -13.58
C THR A 88 -17.67 11.32 -12.30
N ASP A 89 -17.71 10.55 -11.20
CA ASP A 89 -17.14 10.92 -9.92
C ASP A 89 -16.50 9.69 -9.27
N LEU A 90 -15.23 9.82 -8.88
CA LEU A 90 -14.46 8.79 -8.18
C LEU A 90 -14.52 8.95 -6.66
N HIS A 91 -14.99 10.11 -6.20
CA HIS A 91 -15.25 10.35 -4.79
C HIS A 91 -16.66 9.84 -4.49
N GLY A 92 -16.73 8.73 -3.76
CA GLY A 92 -18.00 8.20 -3.28
C GLY A 92 -18.62 9.12 -2.22
N GLU A 93 -19.25 10.21 -2.64
CA GLU A 93 -20.24 10.92 -1.85
C GLU A 93 -21.61 10.80 -2.53
N ARG A 94 -22.27 9.67 -2.29
CA ARG A 94 -23.73 9.51 -2.21
C ARG A 94 -24.08 8.16 -1.58
#